data_AF-A0A410MJK2-F1
#
_entry.id   AF-A0A410MJK2-F1
#
_cell.length_a   1.000
_cell.length_b   1.000
_cell.length_c   1.000
_cell.angle_alpha   90.00
_cell.angle_beta   90.00
_cell.angle_gamma   90.00
#
_symmetry.space_group_name_H-M   'P 1'
#
loop_
_entity.id
_entity.type
_entity.pdbx_description
1 polymer ?
#
loop_
_entity_poly.entity_id
_entity_poly.type
_entity_poly.pdbx_seq_one_letter_code
_entity_poly.pdbx_strand_id
1 'polypeptide(L)' 'MKEWKELIEWSQQGDEQSTLKIIRKVEPKIKKSLKQTLSQDRENLEQELIIKTIKIIQSFDTNQVPGFWEFMNKSEKLS' A
#
# COMPACT_ATOMS: atom_id res chain seq x y z
N MET A 1 -2.43 13.94 3.32
CA MET A 1 -1.89 13.51 2.01
C MET A 1 -0.37 13.70 1.90
N LYS A 2 0.21 14.80 2.41
CA LYS A 2 1.66 15.03 2.39
C LYS A 2 2.48 13.89 3.00
N GLU A 3 2.06 13.38 4.17
CA GLU A 3 2.77 12.29 4.86
C GLU A 3 2.92 11.01 4.00
N TRP A 4 1.87 10.56 3.29
CA TRP A 4 1.95 9.34 2.48
C TRP A 4 2.83 9.50 1.26
N LYS A 5 2.74 10.67 0.60
CA LYS A 5 3.58 11.00 -0.55
C LYS A 5 5.05 11.03 -0.15
N GLU A 6 5.38 11.77 0.91
CA GLU A 6 6.74 11.90 1.44
C GLU A 6 7.33 10.54 1.85
N LEU A 7 6.55 9.70 2.54
CA LEU A 7 7.00 8.36 2.92
C LEU A 7 7.29 7.46 1.71
N ILE A 8 6.48 7.55 0.66
CA ILE A 8 6.71 6.77 -0.57
C ILE A 8 7.99 7.25 -1.27
N GLU A 9 8.16 8.57 -1.41
CA GLU A 9 9.33 9.16 -2.07
C GLU A 9 10.63 8.85 -1.32
N TRP A 10 10.64 8.96 0.01
CA TRP A 10 11.80 8.59 0.82
C TRP A 10 12.09 7.09 0.79
N SER A 11 11.06 6.24 0.82
CA SER A 11 11.21 4.79 0.67
C SER A 11 11.82 4.42 -0.69
N GLN A 12 11.42 5.09 -1.77
CA GLN A 12 12.00 4.92 -3.11
C GLN A 12 13.45 5.39 -3.21
N GLN A 13 13.86 6.33 -2.35
CA GLN A 13 15.25 6.78 -2.22
C GLN A 13 16.11 5.87 -1.32
N GLY A 14 15.54 4.79 -0.79
CA GLY A 14 16.24 3.82 0.06
C GLY A 14 16.09 4.04 1.56
N ASP A 15 15.21 4.95 2.01
CA ASP A 15 14.93 5.09 3.45
C ASP A 15 14.09 3.91 3.98
N GLU A 16 14.77 3.00 4.68
CA GLU A 16 14.17 1.83 5.29
C GLU A 16 13.14 2.19 6.37
N GLN A 17 13.33 3.32 7.07
CA GLN A 17 12.40 3.74 8.12
C GLN A 17 11.05 4.16 7.54
N SER A 18 11.05 4.87 6.41
CA SER A 18 9.83 5.20 5.67
C SER A 18 9.13 3.95 5.16
N THR A 19 9.89 2.99 4.62
CA THR A 19 9.36 1.69 4.18
C THR A 19 8.67 0.97 5.34
N LEU A 20 9.33 0.87 6.49
CA LEU A 20 8.79 0.23 7.70
C LEU A 20 7.54 0.97 8.23
N LYS A 21 7.54 2.30 8.20
CA LYS A 21 6.39 3.11 8.64
C LYS A 21 5.18 2.92 7.74
N ILE A 22 5.38 2.76 6.42
CA ILE A 22 4.30 2.40 5.48
C ILE A 22 3.75 1.02 5.82
N ILE A 23 4.62 0.00 5.96
CA ILE A 23 4.20 -1.37 6.29
C ILE A 23 3.35 -1.37 7.57
N ARG A 24 3.82 -0.72 8.64
CA ARG A 24 3.08 -0.59 9.92
C ARG A 24 1.72 0.10 9.77
N LYS A 25 1.59 1.07 8.86
CA LYS A 25 0.30 1.73 8.59
C LYS A 25 -0.68 0.82 7.85
N VAL A 26 -0.19 -0.09 7.00
CA VAL A 26 -1.03 -1.03 6.22
C VAL A 26 -1.34 -2.33 6.98
N GLU A 27 -0.46 -2.72 7.90
CA GLU A 27 -0.53 -3.94 8.72
C GLU A 27 -1.91 -4.18 9.39
N PRO A 28 -2.61 -3.19 9.98
CA PRO A 28 -3.94 -3.43 10.57
C PRO A 28 -4.96 -3.92 9.56
N LYS A 29 -4.88 -3.44 8.31
CA LYS A 29 -5.77 -3.88 7.23
C LYS A 29 -5.41 -5.29 6.78
N ILE A 30 -4.13 -5.59 6.61
CA ILE A 30 -3.64 -6.95 6.29
C ILE A 30 -4.14 -7.95 7.33
N LYS A 31 -3.87 -7.70 8.62
CA LYS A 31 -4.28 -8.58 9.73
C LYS A 31 -5.79 -8.81 9.79
N LYS A 32 -6.59 -7.79 9.47
CA LYS A 32 -8.05 -7.93 9.38
C LYS A 32 -8.46 -8.84 8.21
N SER A 33 -7.81 -8.72 7.05
CA SER A 33 -8.09 -9.55 5.87
C SER A 33 -7.64 -11.00 6.05
N LEU A 34 -6.51 -11.26 6.71
CA LEU A 34 -5.99 -12.62 6.95
C LEU A 34 -6.98 -13.52 7.73
N LYS A 35 -7.88 -12.92 8.52
CA LYS A 35 -8.94 -13.67 9.22
C LYS A 35 -9.92 -14.38 8.28
N GLN A 36 -9.96 -13.98 7.00
CA GLN A 36 -10.78 -14.59 5.96
C GLN A 36 -10.11 -15.80 5.30
N THR A 37 -8.89 -16.13 5.72
CA THR A 37 -8.09 -17.27 5.22
C THR A 37 -7.95 -18.33 6.31
N LEU A 38 -7.69 -19.58 5.89
CA LEU A 38 -7.35 -20.71 6.77
C LEU A 38 -6.13 -20.37 7.63
N SER A 39 -6.18 -20.74 8.91
CA SER A 39 -5.14 -20.38 9.89
C SER A 39 -3.73 -20.81 9.47
N GLN A 40 -3.60 -21.97 8.81
CA GLN A 40 -2.33 -22.52 8.35
C GLN A 40 -1.66 -21.68 7.24
N ASP A 41 -2.46 -20.95 6.45
CA ASP A 41 -1.95 -20.18 5.31
C ASP A 41 -1.71 -18.70 5.67
N ARG A 42 -2.13 -18.26 6.86
CA ARG A 42 -2.12 -16.84 7.25
C ARG A 42 -0.72 -16.24 7.27
N GLU A 43 0.26 -16.97 7.80
CA GLU A 43 1.64 -16.47 7.91
C GLU A 43 2.26 -16.30 6.52
N ASN A 44 2.13 -17.30 5.65
CA ASN A 44 2.64 -17.21 4.28
C ASN A 44 1.96 -16.05 3.52
N LEU A 45 0.63 -15.95 3.63
CA LEU A 45 -0.12 -14.88 2.98
C LEU A 45 0.24 -13.49 3.54
N GLU A 46 0.54 -13.38 4.85
CA GLU A 46 1.02 -12.12 5.45
C GLU A 46 2.32 -11.67 4.81
N GLN A 47 3.29 -12.57 4.69
CA GLN A 47 4.58 -12.27 4.07
C GLN A 47 4.43 -11.89 2.59
N GLU A 48 3.61 -12.61 1.83
CA GLU A 48 3.33 -12.27 0.44
C GLU A 48 2.71 -10.86 0.29
N LEU A 49 1.76 -10.51 1.17
CA LEU A 49 1.14 -9.18 1.18
C LEU A 49 2.12 -8.08 1.54
N ILE A 50 3.06 -8.33 2.46
CA ILE A 50 4.14 -7.39 2.80
C ILE A 50 5.07 -7.20 1.59
N ILE A 51 5.55 -8.29 0.97
CA ILE A 51 6.39 -8.22 -0.23
C ILE A 51 5.69 -7.45 -1.36
N LYS A 52 4.39 -7.71 -1.57
CA LYS A 52 3.58 -7.01 -2.58
C LYS A 52 3.42 -5.53 -2.25
N THR A 53 3.27 -5.19 -0.96
CA THR A 53 3.23 -3.80 -0.50
C THR A 53 4.53 -3.08 -0.84
N ILE A 54 5.69 -3.68 -0.54
CA ILE A 54 7.00 -3.11 -0.89
C ILE A 54 7.13 -2.91 -2.39
N LYS A 55 6.78 -3.91 -3.21
CA LYS A 55 6.78 -3.79 -4.68
C LYS A 55 5.92 -2.62 -5.16
N ILE A 56 4.73 -2.45 -4.59
CA ILE A 56 3.83 -1.33 -4.93
C ILE A 56 4.49 0.00 -4.57
N ILE A 57 5.06 0.13 -3.37
CA ILE A 57 5.75 1.37 -2.96
C ILE A 57 6.84 1.73 -3.97
N GLN A 58 7.65 0.76 -4.38
CA GLN A 58 8.76 0.99 -5.31
C GLN A 58 8.30 1.36 -6.74
N SER A 59 7.13 0.88 -7.16
CA SER A 59 6.58 1.18 -8.50
C SER A 59 5.58 2.34 -8.53
N PHE A 60 5.23 2.92 -7.38
CA PHE A 60 4.14 3.90 -7.29
C PHE A 60 4.59 5.28 -7.80
N ASP A 61 3.89 5.82 -8.80
CA ASP A 61 4.13 7.17 -9.30
C ASP A 61 3.33 8.20 -8.48
N THR A 62 4.03 8.93 -7.59
CA THR A 62 3.43 9.96 -6.74
C THR A 62 3.01 11.23 -7.50
N ASN A 63 3.41 11.37 -8.77
CA ASN A 63 3.05 12.50 -9.61
C ASN A 63 1.75 12.27 -10.39
N GLN A 64 1.33 11.00 -10.54
CA GLN A 64 0.10 10.63 -11.25
C GLN A 64 -1.05 10.22 -10.31
N VAL A 65 -1.07 10.79 -9.11
CA VAL A 65 -2.18 10.57 -8.16
C VAL A 65 -3.36 11.47 -8.56
N PRO A 66 -4.52 10.90 -8.92
CA PRO A 66 -5.67 11.70 -9.31
C PRO A 66 -6.20 12.52 -8.13
N GLY A 67 -6.66 13.73 -8.42
CA GLY A 67 -7.45 14.50 -7.47
C GLY A 67 -8.75 13.78 -7.09
N PHE A 68 -9.37 14.18 -5.97
CA PHE A 68 -10.61 13.54 -5.49
C PHE A 68 -11.70 13.44 -6.57
N TRP A 69 -11.97 14.54 -7.28
CA TRP A 69 -12.97 14.57 -8.34
C TRP A 69 -12.55 13.79 -9.59
N GLU A 70 -11.27 13.81 -9.95
CA GLU A 70 -10.74 13.00 -11.06
C GLU A 70 -10.86 11.50 -10.76
N PHE A 71 -10.67 11.10 -9.51
CA PHE A 71 -10.86 9.73 -9.06
C PHE A 71 -12.32 9.31 -9.15
N MET A 72 -13.26 10.12 -8.64
CA MET A 72 -14.70 9.83 -8.72
C MET A 72 -15.17 9.70 -10.17
N ASN A 73 -14.78 10.63 -11.04
CA ASN A 73 -15.17 10.63 -12.45
C ASN A 73 -14.57 9.45 -13.25
N LYS A 74 -13.42 8.89 -12.82
CA LYS A 74 -12.88 7.65 -13.41
C LYS A 74 -13.73 6.43 -13.04
N SER A 75 -14.31 6.40 -11.84
CA SER A 75 -15.13 5.26 -11.39
C SER A 75 -16.49 5.17 -12.11
N GLU A 76 -17.09 6.30 -12.50
CA GLU A 76 -18.34 6.34 -13.28
C GLU A 76 -18.17 5.91 -14.74
N LYS A 77 -16.98 6.05 -15.33
CA LYS A 77 -16.73 5.67 -16.74
C LYS A 77 -16.45 4.18 -16.95
N LEU A 78 -16.32 3.41 -15.87
CA LEU A 78 -16.04 1.97 -15.86
C LEU A 78 -17.27 1.12 -15.47
N SER A 79 -18.42 1.75 -15.22
CA SER A 79 -19.73 1.13 -14.99
C SER A 79 -20.65 1.34 -16.19
#